data_AF-A0A1G1MNP7-F1
#
_entry.id   AF-A0A1G1MNP7-F1
#
_cell.length_a   1.000
_cell.length_b   1.000
_cell.length_c   1.000
_cell.angle_alpha   90.00
_cell.angle_beta   90.00
_cell.angle_gamma   90.00
#
_symmetry.space_group_name_H-M   'P 1'
#
loop_
_entity.id
_entity.type
_entity.pdbx_description
1 polymer ?
#
loop_
_entity_poly.entity_id
_entity_poly.type
_entity_poly.pdbx_seq_one_letter_code
_entity_poly.pdbx_strand_id
1 'polypeptide(L)'
;MKLKLNVYPVIPDMDEKLTEIIRKAVDNRAKILEIAYGEAGDGVKKHILNFLNRKDIRQLYSRLEKTDKGWGRIYVHFRWED
;
A
#
# COMPACT_ATOMS: atom_id res chain seq x y z
N MET A 1 2.05 -8.11 13.00
CA MET A 1 0.83 -8.35 12.18
C MET A 1 1.07 -7.92 10.74
N LYS A 2 0.44 -8.58 9.75
CA LYS A 2 0.42 -8.19 8.34
C LYS A 2 -1.00 -7.85 7.91
N LEU A 3 -1.18 -6.73 7.20
CA LEU A 3 -2.46 -6.35 6.59
C LEU A 3 -2.41 -6.50 5.07
N LYS A 4 -3.57 -6.64 4.45
CA LYS A 4 -3.73 -6.78 3.00
C LYS A 4 -4.86 -5.90 2.50
N LEU A 5 -4.64 -5.25 1.36
CA LEU A 5 -5.65 -4.57 0.57
C LEU A 5 -5.58 -5.10 -0.86
N ASN A 6 -6.73 -5.48 -1.42
CA ASN A 6 -6.85 -5.83 -2.83
C ASN A 6 -7.65 -4.74 -3.55
N VAL A 7 -7.07 -4.14 -4.57
CA VAL A 7 -7.69 -3.11 -5.41
C VAL A 7 -7.91 -3.60 -6.85
N TYR A 8 -7.90 -4.92 -7.07
CA TYR A 8 -8.19 -5.56 -8.35
C TYR A 8 -9.57 -6.24 -8.36
N PRO A 9 -10.41 -6.02 -9.39
CA PRO A 9 -10.24 -5.02 -10.45
C PRO A 9 -10.27 -3.60 -9.87
N VAL A 10 -9.81 -2.61 -10.64
CA VAL A 10 -9.67 -1.23 -10.18
C VAL A 10 -10.97 -0.74 -9.56
N ILE A 11 -10.89 -0.28 -8.32
CA ILE A 11 -12.02 0.24 -7.56
C ILE A 11 -12.08 1.78 -7.63
N PRO A 12 -13.27 2.39 -7.65
CA PRO A 12 -13.43 3.84 -7.77
C PRO A 12 -12.97 4.62 -6.53
N ASP A 13 -13.00 4.00 -5.34
CA ASP A 13 -12.70 4.56 -4.02
C ASP A 13 -11.28 4.22 -3.53
N MET A 14 -10.34 4.00 -4.47
CA MET A 14 -9.00 3.49 -4.16
C MET A 14 -8.24 4.37 -3.15
N ASP A 15 -8.30 5.69 -3.25
CA ASP A 15 -7.59 6.61 -2.33
C ASP A 15 -8.17 6.56 -0.91
N GLU A 16 -9.48 6.40 -0.78
CA GLU A 16 -10.16 6.25 0.50
C GLU A 16 -9.73 4.94 1.16
N LYS A 17 -9.79 3.82 0.42
CA LYS A 17 -9.35 2.50 0.91
C LYS A 17 -7.87 2.45 1.26
N LEU A 18 -7.01 3.11 0.47
CA LEU A 18 -5.59 3.26 0.79
C LEU A 18 -5.39 4.03 2.09
N THR A 19 -6.14 5.12 2.29
CA THR A 19 -6.09 5.91 3.54
C THR A 19 -6.53 5.07 4.73
N GLU A 20 -7.68 4.39 4.63
CA GLU A 20 -8.23 3.53 5.68
C GLU A 20 -7.25 2.44 6.11
N ILE A 21 -6.68 1.70 5.14
CA ILE A 21 -5.81 0.56 5.47
C ILE A 21 -4.47 1.02 6.04
N ILE A 22 -3.94 2.17 5.62
CA ILE A 22 -2.70 2.72 6.16
C ILE A 22 -2.91 3.20 7.59
N ARG A 23 -4.01 3.91 7.88
CA ARG A 23 -4.36 4.29 9.26
C ARG A 23 -4.51 3.06 10.14
N LYS A 24 -5.26 2.05 9.67
CA LYS A 24 -5.39 0.77 10.37
C LYS A 24 -4.04 0.10 10.61
N ALA A 25 -3.11 0.16 9.65
CA ALA A 25 -1.76 -0.38 9.81
C ALA A 25 -0.99 0.35 10.92
N VAL A 26 -1.10 1.68 10.99
CA VAL A 26 -0.46 2.48 12.04
C VAL A 26 -1.08 2.20 13.40
N ASP A 27 -2.41 2.26 13.51
CA ASP A 27 -3.14 2.07 14.76
C ASP A 27 -2.87 0.70 15.40
N ASN A 28 -2.68 -0.32 14.56
CA ASN A 28 -2.44 -1.70 15.00
C ASN A 28 -0.96 -2.09 14.97
N ARG A 29 -0.04 -1.14 14.77
CA ARG A 29 1.41 -1.38 14.62
C ARG A 29 1.72 -2.56 13.67
N ALA A 30 1.06 -2.62 12.52
CA ALA A 30 1.28 -3.64 11.52
C ALA A 30 2.71 -3.54 10.98
N LYS A 31 3.44 -4.65 10.86
CA LYS A 31 4.82 -4.63 10.35
C LYS A 31 4.86 -4.42 8.84
N ILE A 32 3.85 -4.95 8.14
CA ILE A 32 3.77 -4.96 6.67
C ILE A 32 2.32 -4.76 6.24
N LEU A 33 2.11 -3.93 5.23
CA LEU A 33 0.89 -3.86 4.43
C LEU A 33 1.19 -4.34 3.01
N GLU A 34 0.40 -5.28 2.50
CA GLU A 34 0.44 -5.74 1.11
C GLU A 34 -0.72 -5.13 0.33
N ILE A 35 -0.42 -4.43 -0.75
CA ILE A 35 -1.40 -3.87 -1.69
C ILE A 35 -1.29 -4.67 -2.99
N ALA A 36 -2.31 -5.48 -3.28
CA ALA A 36 -2.45 -6.21 -4.53
C ALA A 36 -3.25 -5.39 -5.52
N TYR A 37 -2.68 -5.14 -6.70
CA TYR A 37 -3.36 -4.48 -7.82
C TYR A 37 -3.53 -5.40 -9.03
N GLY A 38 -3.09 -6.66 -8.94
CA GLY A 38 -3.30 -7.68 -9.97
C GLY A 38 -2.60 -7.34 -11.29
N GLU A 39 -3.22 -7.69 -12.41
CA GLU A 39 -2.76 -7.33 -13.75
C GLU A 39 -3.09 -5.88 -14.14
N ALA A 40 -3.60 -5.07 -13.20
CA ALA A 40 -3.94 -3.69 -13.51
C ALA A 40 -2.70 -2.95 -14.04
N GLY A 41 -2.89 -2.25 -15.17
CA GLY A 41 -1.80 -1.67 -15.95
C GLY A 41 -0.98 -0.61 -15.20
N ASP A 42 0.12 -0.18 -15.83
CA ASP A 42 1.10 0.74 -15.25
C ASP A 42 0.50 2.02 -14.64
N GLY A 43 -0.66 2.46 -15.13
CA GLY A 43 -1.41 3.58 -14.57
C GLY A 43 -1.85 3.38 -13.11
N VAL A 44 -2.34 2.19 -12.76
CA VAL A 44 -2.81 1.87 -11.40
C VAL A 44 -1.61 1.75 -10.45
N LYS A 45 -0.56 1.06 -10.90
CA LYS A 45 0.71 1.00 -10.16
C LYS A 45 1.25 2.41 -9.90
N LYS A 46 1.30 3.28 -10.93
CA LYS A 46 1.75 4.66 -10.80
C LYS A 46 0.88 5.46 -9.85
N HIS A 47 -0.44 5.29 -9.91
CA HIS A 47 -1.39 5.95 -9.00
C HIS A 47 -1.12 5.58 -7.54
N ILE A 48 -1.03 4.28 -7.23
CA ILE A 48 -0.73 3.79 -5.87
C ILE A 48 0.62 4.33 -5.38
N LEU A 49 1.65 4.30 -6.23
CA LEU A 49 2.97 4.82 -5.87
C LEU A 49 2.96 6.33 -5.61
N ASN A 50 2.22 7.11 -6.41
CA ASN A 50 2.06 8.54 -6.20
C ASN A 50 1.33 8.84 -4.89
N PHE A 51 0.27 8.09 -4.59
CA PHE A 51 -0.46 8.19 -3.33
C PHE A 51 0.46 7.93 -2.13
N LEU A 52 1.22 6.82 -2.17
CA LEU A 52 2.15 6.46 -1.09
C LEU A 52 3.29 7.48 -0.92
N ASN A 53 3.67 8.18 -1.98
CA ASN A 53 4.71 9.20 -1.95
C ASN A 53 4.25 10.56 -1.43
N ARG A 54 2.95 10.77 -1.16
CA ARG A 54 2.48 12.00 -0.52
C ARG A 54 3.13 12.17 0.85
N LYS A 55 3.54 13.39 1.20
CA LYS A 55 4.33 13.67 2.41
C LYS A 55 3.67 13.16 3.70
N ASP A 56 2.35 13.31 3.81
CA ASP A 56 1.54 12.86 4.95
C ASP A 56 1.51 11.33 5.11
N ILE A 57 1.61 10.59 3.99
CA ILE A 57 1.62 9.13 3.96
C ILE A 57 3.04 8.57 4.06
N ARG A 58 3.98 9.14 3.31
CA ARG A 58 5.38 8.69 3.21
C ARG A 58 6.09 8.64 4.56
N GLN A 59 5.79 9.58 5.45
CA GLN A 59 6.36 9.63 6.79
C GLN A 59 5.87 8.51 7.73
N LEU A 60 4.78 7.80 7.38
CA LEU A 60 4.18 6.77 8.21
C LEU A 60 4.87 5.40 8.08
N TYR A 61 5.75 5.22 7.10
CA TYR A 61 6.40 3.94 6.83
C TYR A 61 7.88 4.10 6.49
N SER A 62 8.66 3.02 6.63
CA SER A 62 10.11 3.05 6.45
C SER A 62 10.53 2.85 5.00
N ARG A 63 10.05 1.79 4.35
CA ARG A 63 10.37 1.44 2.96
C ARG A 63 9.19 0.85 2.20
N LEU A 64 9.30 0.91 0.87
CA LEU A 64 8.42 0.22 -0.07
C LEU A 64 9.20 -0.85 -0.80
N GLU A 65 8.54 -1.95 -1.12
CA GLU A 65 9.02 -3.00 -2.00
C GLU A 65 7.98 -3.25 -3.10
N LYS A 66 8.43 -3.51 -4.33
CA LYS A 66 7.57 -3.72 -5.48
C LYS A 66 7.92 -5.08 -6.07
N THR A 67 6.92 -5.83 -6.52
CA THR A 67 7.19 -7.04 -7.28
C THR A 67 7.29 -6.69 -8.76
N ASP A 68 8.42 -7.04 -9.38
CA ASP A 68 8.64 -6.83 -10.82
C ASP A 68 8.19 -8.03 -11.66
N LYS A 69 7.76 -9.12 -11.01
CA LYS A 69 7.24 -10.35 -11.63
C LYS A 69 5.98 -10.81 -10.89
N GLY A 70 4.99 -11.35 -11.61
CA GLY A 70 3.77 -11.92 -11.03
C GLY A 70 2.59 -10.95 -10.90
N TRP A 71 1.63 -11.28 -10.04
CA TRP A 71 0.32 -10.62 -9.90
C TRP A 71 0.38 -9.31 -9.10
N GLY A 72 1.11 -8.32 -9.65
CA GLY A 72 1.18 -6.91 -9.26
C GLY A 72 0.99 -6.58 -7.78
N ARG A 73 2.08 -6.47 -7.02
CA ARG A 73 2.04 -6.15 -5.58
C ARG A 73 3.00 -5.01 -5.20
N ILE A 74 2.56 -4.24 -4.22
CA ILE A 74 3.39 -3.28 -3.47
C ILE A 74 3.33 -3.66 -2.00
N TYR A 75 4.50 -3.74 -1.35
CA TYR A 75 4.60 -3.94 0.09
C TYR A 75 5.07 -2.64 0.75
N VAL A 76 4.36 -2.24 1.80
CA VAL A 76 4.70 -1.11 2.64
C VAL A 76 5.20 -1.65 3.97
N HIS A 77 6.45 -1.34 4.32
CA HIS A 77 7.07 -1.79 5.56
C HIS A 77 7.05 -0.67 6.58
N PHE A 78 6.53 -0.96 7.76
CA PHE A 78 6.51 -0.03 8.88
C PHE A 78 7.64 -0.37 9.86
N ARG A 79 8.14 0.62 10.58
CA ARG A 79 9.10 0.45 11.66
C ARG A 79 8.45 0.89 12.96
N TRP A 80 8.46 0.03 13.96
CA TRP A 80 7.97 0.30 15.30
C TRP A 80 9.14 0.13 16.25
N GLU A 81 9.28 1.04 17.21
CA GLU A 81 10.14 0.82 18.36
C GLU A 81 9.38 -0.06 19.34
N ASP A 82 10.09 -1.03 19.93
CA ASP A 82 9.53 -1.98 20.91
C ASP A 82 9.26 -1.28 22.25
#